data_AF-A0A6J6AHZ8-F1
#
_entry.id   AF-A0A6J6AHZ8-F1
#
_cell.length_a   1.000
_cell.length_b   1.000
_cell.length_c   1.000
_cell.angle_alpha   90.00
_cell.angle_beta   90.00
_cell.angle_gamma   90.00
#
_symmetry.space_group_name_H-M   'P 1'
#
loop_
_entity.id
_entity.type
_entity.pdbx_description
1 polymer ?
#
loop_
_entity_poly.entity_id
_entity_poly.type
_entity_poly.pdbx_seq_one_letter_code
_entity_poly.pdbx_strand_id
1 'polypeptide(L)'
;MHRKHHAFTDIGGDPHSPVLLGWKTVQAKNVALYRATIKDPDTISRYAKDLPDDRWDKMFFGHNKTGLLLGIAILMVALGPWTGLLAAFIHANVYLAGNAAVNALGHHFGRRPYDNKATNLQWLAFFTMGEGLHNNHHAAPSSPRLSHRWFQIDPGWWIIKMLTILRLATLRFADIRLTPAAKASLS
;
A
#
# COMPACT_ATOMS: atom_id res chain seq x y z
N MET A 1 -10.17 3.61 2.70
CA MET A 1 -9.90 2.15 2.74
C MET A 1 -8.75 1.82 3.68
N HIS A 2 -7.50 2.16 3.35
CA HIS A 2 -6.32 1.89 4.19
C HIS A 2 -6.46 2.35 5.66
N ARG A 3 -6.96 3.57 5.89
CA ARG A 3 -7.24 4.08 7.26
C ARG A 3 -8.32 3.28 8.00
N LYS A 4 -9.35 2.80 7.29
CA LYS A 4 -10.40 1.95 7.87
C LYS A 4 -9.84 0.58 8.24
N HIS A 5 -8.98 0.03 7.40
CA HIS A 5 -8.23 -1.19 7.71
C HIS A 5 -7.38 -1.03 8.96
N HIS A 6 -6.54 0.00 9.06
CA HIS A 6 -5.75 0.23 10.28
C HIS A 6 -6.58 0.41 11.56
N ALA A 7 -7.81 0.93 11.45
CA ALA A 7 -8.71 1.08 12.59
C ALA A 7 -9.34 -0.25 13.04
N PHE A 8 -9.45 -1.22 12.14
CA PHE A 8 -10.12 -2.50 12.37
C PHE A 8 -9.26 -3.68 11.93
N THR A 9 -7.93 -3.58 12.01
CA THR A 9 -7.01 -4.55 11.42
C THR A 9 -7.36 -5.98 11.86
N ASP A 10 -7.76 -6.80 10.89
CA ASP A 10 -8.12 -8.20 11.08
C ASP A 10 -9.22 -8.50 12.12
N ILE A 11 -10.10 -7.52 12.37
CA ILE A 11 -11.30 -7.68 13.20
C ILE A 11 -12.55 -7.20 12.45
N GLY A 12 -13.71 -7.39 13.06
CA GLY A 12 -14.98 -6.96 12.47
C GLY A 12 -14.95 -5.48 12.06
N GLY A 13 -15.26 -5.20 10.79
CA GLY A 13 -15.19 -3.85 10.20
C GLY A 13 -14.02 -3.62 9.24
N ASP A 14 -13.03 -4.53 9.21
CA ASP A 14 -11.95 -4.52 8.21
C ASP A 14 -12.49 -4.78 6.80
N PRO A 15 -12.26 -3.89 5.81
CA PRO A 15 -12.74 -4.10 4.45
C PRO A 15 -12.04 -5.24 3.69
N HIS A 16 -10.90 -5.73 4.16
CA HIS A 16 -10.08 -6.70 3.44
C HIS A 16 -9.26 -7.63 4.35
N SER A 17 -9.78 -7.95 5.54
CA SER A 17 -9.10 -8.86 6.47
C SER A 17 -8.92 -10.26 5.88
N PRO A 18 -7.67 -10.77 5.76
CA PRO A 18 -7.43 -12.16 5.42
C PRO A 18 -7.79 -13.15 6.53
N VAL A 19 -7.86 -12.69 7.78
CA VAL A 19 -8.30 -13.51 8.91
C VAL A 19 -9.79 -13.81 8.80
N LEU A 20 -10.61 -12.83 8.40
CA LEU A 20 -12.07 -13.00 8.27
C LEU A 20 -12.49 -13.57 6.93
N LEU A 21 -11.88 -13.12 5.83
CA LEU A 21 -12.30 -13.47 4.46
C LEU A 21 -11.47 -14.61 3.84
N GLY A 22 -10.33 -14.93 4.43
CA GLY A 22 -9.32 -15.82 3.87
C GLY A 22 -8.39 -15.10 2.89
N TRP A 23 -7.08 -15.36 2.99
CA TRP A 23 -6.06 -14.69 2.17
C TRP A 23 -6.28 -14.88 0.66
N LYS A 24 -6.77 -16.05 0.21
CA LYS A 24 -7.06 -16.30 -1.22
C LYS A 24 -8.15 -15.37 -1.74
N THR A 25 -9.19 -15.15 -0.92
CA THR A 25 -10.29 -14.25 -1.24
C THR A 25 -9.79 -12.82 -1.36
N VAL A 26 -9.00 -12.37 -0.38
CA VAL A 26 -8.41 -11.02 -0.40
C VAL A 26 -7.50 -10.86 -1.61
N GLN A 27 -6.63 -11.83 -1.90
CA GLN A 27 -5.73 -11.80 -3.06
C GLN A 27 -6.49 -11.68 -4.38
N ALA A 28 -7.54 -12.49 -4.58
CA ALA A 28 -8.27 -12.53 -5.84
C ALA A 28 -9.29 -11.39 -6.00
N LYS A 29 -9.89 -10.92 -4.90
CA LYS A 29 -11.00 -9.96 -4.91
C LYS A 29 -10.62 -8.58 -4.38
N ASN A 30 -9.34 -8.29 -4.13
CA ASN A 30 -8.89 -7.02 -3.56
C ASN A 30 -9.52 -5.80 -4.24
N VAL A 31 -9.50 -5.73 -5.58
CA VAL A 31 -10.12 -4.61 -6.34
C VAL A 31 -11.62 -4.49 -6.07
N ALA A 32 -12.33 -5.62 -6.01
CA ALA A 32 -13.77 -5.63 -5.72
C ALA A 32 -14.05 -5.16 -4.29
N LEU A 33 -13.23 -5.58 -3.31
CA LEU A 33 -13.33 -5.14 -1.91
C LEU A 33 -13.08 -3.64 -1.77
N TYR A 34 -12.06 -3.10 -2.44
CA TYR A 34 -11.83 -1.65 -2.51
C TYR A 34 -13.04 -0.92 -3.11
N ARG A 35 -13.54 -1.38 -4.26
CA ARG A 35 -14.71 -0.78 -4.93
C ARG A 35 -15.97 -0.84 -4.08
N ALA A 36 -16.20 -1.91 -3.33
CA ALA A 36 -17.32 -2.01 -2.41
C ALA A 36 -17.17 -1.02 -1.25
N THR A 37 -15.97 -0.91 -0.70
CA THR A 37 -15.67 -0.03 0.44
C THR A 37 -15.85 1.46 0.11
N ILE A 38 -15.47 1.90 -1.09
CA ILE A 38 -15.59 3.31 -1.49
C ILE A 38 -17.01 3.70 -1.94
N LYS A 39 -17.92 2.74 -2.13
CA LYS A 39 -19.33 3.05 -2.44
C LYS A 39 -20.11 3.50 -1.21
N ASP A 40 -19.59 3.26 -0.02
CA ASP A 40 -20.17 3.67 1.26
C ASP A 40 -19.76 5.13 1.57
N PRO A 41 -20.70 6.10 1.52
CA PRO A 41 -20.40 7.52 1.79
C PRO A 41 -19.92 7.74 3.23
N ASP A 42 -20.39 6.95 4.20
CA ASP A 42 -19.98 7.08 5.60
C ASP A 42 -18.51 6.70 5.78
N THR A 43 -18.04 5.72 5.02
CA THR A 43 -16.62 5.37 4.99
C THR A 43 -15.77 6.53 4.45
N ILE A 44 -16.22 7.23 3.40
CA ILE A 44 -15.49 8.37 2.84
C ILE A 44 -15.48 9.52 3.85
N SER A 45 -16.66 9.92 4.35
CA SER A 45 -16.79 11.06 5.27
C SER A 45 -16.00 10.86 6.56
N ARG A 46 -15.92 9.63 7.09
CA ARG A 46 -15.19 9.34 8.33
C ARG A 46 -13.68 9.24 8.13
N TYR A 47 -13.23 8.56 7.08
CA TYR A 47 -11.82 8.18 6.93
C TYR A 47 -11.04 9.05 5.95
N ALA A 48 -11.68 9.92 5.16
CA ALA A 48 -11.04 10.81 4.19
C ALA A 48 -11.36 12.31 4.42
N LYS A 49 -11.90 12.68 5.59
CA LYS A 49 -12.31 14.07 5.91
C LYS A 49 -11.24 15.15 5.72
N ASP A 50 -9.97 14.80 5.92
CA ASP A 50 -8.80 15.67 5.85
C ASP A 50 -8.05 15.58 4.52
N LEU A 51 -8.63 14.91 3.52
CA LEU A 51 -8.08 14.74 2.18
C LEU A 51 -9.09 15.20 1.11
N PRO A 52 -9.42 16.51 1.05
CA PRO A 52 -10.23 17.03 -0.05
C PRO A 52 -9.44 17.03 -1.36
N ASP A 53 -10.13 16.83 -2.49
CA ASP A 53 -9.50 16.86 -3.81
C ASP A 53 -8.78 18.19 -4.07
N ASP A 54 -7.49 18.10 -4.40
CA ASP A 54 -6.68 19.24 -4.77
C ASP A 54 -6.78 19.57 -6.28
N ARG A 55 -5.98 20.55 -6.73
CA ARG A 55 -5.95 20.95 -8.15
C ARG A 55 -5.48 19.80 -9.05
N TRP A 56 -4.50 19.03 -8.61
CA TRP A 56 -3.91 17.93 -9.37
C TRP A 56 -4.83 16.71 -9.40
N ASP A 57 -5.59 16.46 -8.34
CA ASP A 57 -6.65 15.46 -8.33
C ASP A 57 -7.70 15.80 -9.40
N LYS A 58 -8.18 17.04 -9.41
CA LYS A 58 -9.18 17.50 -10.39
C LYS A 58 -8.66 17.51 -11.81
N MET A 59 -7.36 17.74 -12.03
CA MET A 59 -6.79 17.81 -13.38
C MET A 59 -6.33 16.45 -13.89
N PHE A 60 -5.78 15.59 -13.03
CA PHE A 60 -5.12 14.34 -13.42
C PHE A 60 -5.60 13.13 -12.61
N PHE A 61 -5.39 13.10 -11.29
CA PHE A 61 -5.52 11.86 -10.51
C PHE A 61 -6.96 11.35 -10.36
N GLY A 62 -7.95 12.24 -10.45
CA GLY A 62 -9.38 11.90 -10.50
C GLY A 62 -9.81 11.27 -11.82
N HIS A 63 -9.03 11.42 -12.90
CA HIS A 63 -9.34 10.90 -14.24
C HIS A 63 -8.71 9.52 -14.48
N ASN A 64 -8.98 8.57 -13.58
CA ASN A 64 -8.38 7.23 -13.58
C ASN A 64 -8.47 6.47 -14.92
N LYS A 65 -9.62 6.53 -15.62
CA LYS A 65 -9.80 5.88 -16.93
C LYS A 65 -8.94 6.55 -18.00
N THR A 66 -8.91 7.87 -18.02
CA THR A 66 -8.10 8.64 -18.97
C THR A 66 -6.61 8.38 -18.76
N GLY A 67 -6.15 8.40 -17.51
CA GLY A 67 -4.77 8.07 -17.15
C GLY A 67 -4.38 6.65 -17.58
N LEU A 68 -5.25 5.67 -17.34
CA LEU A 68 -5.03 4.28 -17.76
C LEU A 68 -4.92 4.15 -19.29
N LEU A 69 -5.88 4.72 -20.04
CA LEU A 69 -5.88 4.66 -21.50
C LEU A 69 -4.67 5.37 -22.11
N LEU A 70 -4.29 6.53 -21.56
CA LEU A 70 -3.11 7.27 -21.99
C LEU A 70 -1.83 6.47 -21.73
N GLY A 71 -1.69 5.83 -20.56
CA GLY A 71 -0.55 4.98 -20.25
C GLY A 71 -0.42 3.79 -21.22
N ILE A 72 -1.53 3.13 -21.55
CA ILE A 72 -1.57 2.06 -22.56
C ILE A 72 -1.13 2.61 -23.92
N ALA A 73 -1.68 3.75 -24.35
CA ALA A 73 -1.34 4.37 -25.63
C ALA A 73 0.15 4.74 -25.72
N ILE A 74 0.73 5.31 -24.66
CA ILE A 74 2.16 5.63 -24.59
C ILE A 74 3.01 4.37 -24.77
N LEU A 75 2.66 3.27 -24.09
CA LEU A 75 3.38 2.00 -24.23
C LEU A 75 3.26 1.43 -25.64
N MET A 76 2.09 1.52 -26.27
CA MET A 76 1.86 1.08 -27.65
C MET A 76 2.67 1.91 -28.66
N VAL A 77 2.79 3.23 -28.45
CA VAL A 77 3.61 4.10 -29.32
C VAL A 77 5.09 3.79 -29.13
N ALA A 78 5.54 3.62 -27.89
CA ALA A 78 6.97 3.45 -27.58
C ALA A 78 7.51 2.06 -27.96
N LEU A 79 6.70 1.00 -27.81
CA LEU A 79 7.14 -0.39 -27.98
C LEU A 79 6.52 -1.08 -29.21
N GLY A 80 5.63 -0.39 -29.92
CA GLY A 80 4.76 -0.97 -30.95
C GLY A 80 3.44 -1.50 -30.37
N PRO A 81 2.40 -1.65 -31.21
CA PRO A 81 1.03 -1.86 -30.73
C PRO A 81 0.86 -3.15 -29.91
N TRP A 82 1.40 -4.27 -30.37
CA TRP A 82 1.25 -5.56 -29.69
C TRP A 82 2.12 -5.67 -28.44
N THR A 83 3.40 -5.30 -28.55
CA THR A 83 4.34 -5.33 -27.43
C THR A 83 3.93 -4.35 -26.33
N GLY A 84 3.49 -3.15 -26.70
CA GLY A 84 3.00 -2.14 -25.76
C GLY A 84 1.73 -2.58 -25.05
N LEU A 85 0.78 -3.21 -25.77
CA LEU A 85 -0.42 -3.76 -25.15
C LEU A 85 -0.09 -4.90 -24.17
N LEU A 86 0.82 -5.81 -24.54
CA LEU A 86 1.29 -6.87 -23.66
C LEU A 86 1.99 -6.29 -22.42
N ALA A 87 2.87 -5.30 -22.60
CA ALA A 87 3.55 -4.61 -21.51
C ALA A 87 2.54 -3.95 -20.54
N ALA A 88 1.51 -3.28 -21.08
CA ALA A 88 0.47 -2.66 -20.27
C ALA A 88 -0.36 -3.70 -19.50
N PHE A 89 -0.69 -4.83 -20.13
CA PHE A 89 -1.38 -5.93 -19.48
C PHE A 89 -0.56 -6.52 -18.33
N ILE A 90 0.72 -6.81 -18.56
CA ILE A 90 1.63 -7.33 -17.53
C ILE A 90 1.75 -6.32 -16.40
N HIS A 91 2.00 -5.05 -16.72
CA HIS A 91 2.15 -3.98 -15.73
C HIS A 91 0.91 -3.86 -14.82
N ALA A 92 -0.28 -3.81 -15.41
CA ALA A 92 -1.53 -3.73 -14.66
C ALA A 92 -1.73 -4.93 -13.73
N ASN A 93 -1.45 -6.14 -14.21
CA ASN A 93 -1.58 -7.35 -13.39
C ASN A 93 -0.56 -7.40 -12.26
N VAL A 94 0.71 -7.05 -12.51
CA VAL A 94 1.76 -7.01 -11.48
C VAL A 94 1.41 -5.98 -10.41
N TYR A 95 0.96 -4.78 -10.80
CA TYR A 95 0.54 -3.74 -9.86
C TYR A 95 -0.62 -4.20 -8.98
N LEU A 96 -1.69 -4.73 -9.58
CA LEU A 96 -2.88 -5.18 -8.85
C LEU A 96 -2.57 -6.39 -7.96
N ALA A 97 -1.82 -7.36 -8.46
CA ALA A 97 -1.43 -8.55 -7.71
C ALA A 97 -0.50 -8.21 -6.54
N GLY A 98 0.46 -7.30 -6.75
CA GLY A 98 1.37 -6.81 -5.71
C GLY A 98 0.62 -6.08 -4.59
N ASN A 99 -0.28 -5.16 -4.94
CA ASN A 99 -1.12 -4.47 -3.95
C ASN A 99 -1.99 -5.45 -3.16
N ALA A 100 -2.62 -6.40 -3.85
CA ALA A 100 -3.43 -7.43 -3.20
C ALA A 100 -2.58 -8.36 -2.31
N ALA A 101 -1.33 -8.64 -2.68
CA ALA A 101 -0.41 -9.49 -1.92
C ALA A 101 0.05 -8.84 -0.61
N VAL A 102 0.24 -7.51 -0.57
CA VAL A 102 0.52 -6.80 0.69
C VAL A 102 -0.62 -7.04 1.68
N ASN A 103 -1.86 -6.88 1.22
CA ASN A 103 -3.04 -7.07 2.07
C ASN A 103 -3.26 -8.54 2.44
N ALA A 104 -3.13 -9.46 1.49
CA ALA A 104 -3.40 -10.88 1.68
C ALA A 104 -2.26 -11.61 2.38
N LEU A 105 -1.06 -11.58 1.79
CA LEU A 105 0.10 -12.32 2.26
C LEU A 105 0.75 -11.60 3.46
N GLY A 106 0.80 -10.27 3.44
CA GLY A 106 1.35 -9.46 4.54
C GLY A 106 0.52 -9.46 5.84
N HIS A 107 -0.63 -10.15 5.87
CA HIS A 107 -1.39 -10.41 7.09
C HIS A 107 -1.47 -11.90 7.44
N HIS A 108 -0.95 -12.77 6.59
CA HIS A 108 -1.12 -14.20 6.74
C HIS A 108 0.21 -14.94 6.87
N PHE A 109 1.23 -14.56 6.10
CA PHE A 109 2.51 -15.27 6.01
C PHE A 109 3.68 -14.36 6.38
N GLY A 110 4.59 -14.85 7.23
CA GLY A 110 5.85 -14.16 7.49
C GLY A 110 6.13 -13.93 8.98
N ARG A 111 7.14 -13.09 9.26
CA ARG A 111 7.63 -12.85 10.62
C ARG A 111 6.85 -11.73 11.31
N ARG A 112 6.69 -11.82 12.63
CA ARG A 112 6.03 -10.80 13.45
C ARG A 112 6.97 -10.27 14.54
N PRO A 113 7.89 -9.34 14.22
CA PRO A 113 8.76 -8.74 15.22
C PRO A 113 8.02 -7.85 16.24
N TYR A 114 6.82 -7.37 15.92
CA TYR A 114 5.95 -6.62 16.82
C TYR A 114 4.62 -7.35 17.01
N ASP A 115 3.99 -7.17 18.17
CA ASP A 115 2.69 -7.77 18.47
C ASP A 115 1.55 -7.01 17.75
N ASN A 116 1.35 -7.38 16.49
CA ASN A 116 0.20 -7.01 15.67
C ASN A 116 -0.13 -8.14 14.68
N LYS A 117 -1.27 -8.05 14.01
CA LYS A 117 -1.79 -9.15 13.16
C LYS A 117 -1.03 -9.29 11.82
N ALA A 118 -0.41 -8.23 11.33
CA ALA A 118 0.38 -8.23 10.10
C ALA A 118 1.72 -8.98 10.25
N THR A 119 2.38 -9.23 9.12
CA THR A 119 3.65 -9.98 8.99
C THR A 119 4.63 -9.25 8.08
N ASN A 120 5.91 -9.56 8.22
CA ASN A 120 6.97 -9.11 7.32
C ASN A 120 7.35 -10.21 6.32
N LEU A 121 7.37 -9.86 5.04
CA LEU A 121 7.85 -10.66 3.90
C LEU A 121 8.87 -9.84 3.10
N GLN A 122 10.16 -10.13 3.30
CA GLN A 122 11.24 -9.34 2.69
C GLN A 122 11.25 -9.41 1.15
N TRP A 123 10.91 -10.57 0.57
CA TRP A 123 10.80 -10.72 -0.88
C TRP A 123 9.67 -9.87 -1.45
N LEU A 124 8.53 -9.80 -0.75
CA LEU A 124 7.40 -8.98 -1.16
C LEU A 124 7.76 -7.50 -1.04
N ALA A 125 8.45 -7.11 0.03
CA ALA A 125 8.93 -5.74 0.24
C ALA A 125 9.83 -5.26 -0.91
N PHE A 126 10.69 -6.14 -1.46
CA PHE A 126 11.51 -5.78 -2.61
C PHE A 126 10.69 -5.38 -3.84
N PHE A 127 9.64 -6.14 -4.17
CA PHE A 127 8.78 -5.85 -5.33
C PHE A 127 7.72 -4.77 -5.08
N THR A 128 7.41 -4.48 -3.81
CA THR A 128 6.35 -3.54 -3.42
C THR A 128 6.91 -2.26 -2.80
N MET A 129 8.17 -1.92 -3.10
CA MET A 129 8.83 -0.70 -2.60
C MET A 129 8.84 -0.56 -1.07
N GLY A 130 8.90 -1.67 -0.35
CA GLY A 130 8.99 -1.73 1.11
C GLY A 130 7.71 -2.24 1.79
N GLU A 131 6.55 -2.18 1.13
CA GLU A 131 5.22 -2.45 1.72
C GLU A 131 5.06 -3.86 2.32
N GLY A 132 5.84 -4.84 1.82
CA GLY A 132 5.92 -6.18 2.40
C GLY A 132 6.52 -6.24 3.82
N LEU A 133 7.13 -5.17 4.34
CA LEU A 133 7.49 -5.01 5.75
C LEU A 133 6.26 -4.58 6.57
N HIS A 134 5.17 -5.33 6.41
CA HIS A 134 3.84 -4.89 6.81
C HIS A 134 3.63 -4.90 8.33
N ASN A 135 4.23 -5.85 9.05
CA ASN A 135 4.23 -5.83 10.52
C ASN A 135 4.94 -4.58 11.08
N ASN A 136 6.03 -4.14 10.44
CA ASN A 136 6.71 -2.89 10.81
C ASN A 136 5.82 -1.67 10.53
N HIS A 137 5.18 -1.64 9.35
CA HIS A 137 4.23 -0.59 8.97
C HIS A 137 3.10 -0.45 10.00
N HIS A 138 2.47 -1.56 10.39
CA HIS A 138 1.43 -1.57 11.43
C HIS A 138 1.96 -1.19 12.82
N ALA A 139 3.24 -1.46 13.09
CA ALA A 139 3.89 -1.05 14.33
C ALA A 139 4.21 0.45 14.38
N ALA A 140 4.46 1.11 13.25
CA ALA A 140 4.75 2.54 13.15
C ALA A 140 4.08 3.18 11.91
N PRO A 141 2.75 3.32 11.88
CA PRO A 141 1.99 3.69 10.66
C PRO A 141 2.24 5.12 10.18
N SER A 142 2.85 5.98 11.01
CA SER A 142 3.25 7.34 10.63
C SER A 142 4.67 7.41 10.06
N SER A 143 5.42 6.30 10.07
CA SER A 143 6.81 6.27 9.62
C SER A 143 6.87 6.20 8.09
N PRO A 144 7.62 7.09 7.42
CA PRO A 144 7.90 6.96 5.99
C PRO A 144 8.90 5.83 5.69
N ARG A 145 9.59 5.32 6.71
CA ARG A 145 10.54 4.21 6.60
C ARG A 145 9.88 2.95 7.16
N LEU A 146 9.74 1.92 6.33
CA LEU A 146 9.14 0.64 6.70
C LEU A 146 10.19 -0.34 7.26
N SER A 147 11.47 -0.15 6.93
CA SER A 147 12.59 -0.89 7.51
C SER A 147 12.93 -0.46 8.94
N HIS A 148 12.81 -1.36 9.91
CA HIS A 148 13.19 -1.12 11.30
C HIS A 148 14.57 -1.73 11.65
N ARG A 149 15.06 -2.67 10.85
CA ARG A 149 16.41 -3.27 10.99
C ARG A 149 17.27 -2.91 9.78
N TRP A 150 18.58 -2.83 9.96
CA TRP A 150 19.53 -2.40 8.93
C TRP A 150 19.59 -3.32 7.71
N PHE A 151 19.32 -4.62 7.90
CA PHE A 151 19.32 -5.63 6.83
C PHE A 151 17.99 -5.70 6.06
N GLN A 152 16.95 -4.98 6.48
CA GLN A 152 15.67 -4.97 5.79
C GLN A 152 15.76 -4.06 4.56
N ILE A 153 15.43 -4.62 3.39
CA ILE A 153 15.43 -3.88 2.12
C ILE A 153 14.10 -3.15 1.98
N ASP A 154 14.19 -1.83 1.77
CA ASP A 154 13.07 -0.90 1.70
C ASP A 154 13.37 0.12 0.60
N PRO A 155 13.06 -0.21 -0.66
CA PRO A 155 13.36 0.65 -1.80
C PRO A 155 12.61 1.98 -1.76
N GLY A 156 11.39 2.01 -1.21
CA GLY A 156 10.60 3.24 -1.03
C GLY A 156 11.33 4.23 -0.14
N TRP A 157 11.91 3.76 0.98
CA TRP A 157 12.72 4.62 1.83
C TRP A 157 13.94 5.20 1.13
N TRP A 158 14.60 4.45 0.24
CA TRP A 158 15.74 4.99 -0.52
C TRP A 158 15.33 6.15 -1.42
N ILE A 159 14.18 6.05 -2.08
CA ILE A 159 13.61 7.12 -2.91
C ILE A 159 13.25 8.32 -2.03
N ILE A 160 12.54 8.12 -0.92
CA ILE A 160 12.16 9.21 0.01
C ILE A 160 13.40 9.92 0.57
N LYS A 161 14.43 9.16 0.94
CA LYS A 161 15.70 9.70 1.43
C LYS A 161 16.40 10.54 0.35
N MET A 162 16.44 10.05 -0.89
CA MET A 162 16.99 10.80 -2.02
C MET A 162 16.22 12.12 -2.23
N LEU A 163 14.88 12.08 -2.25
CA LEU A 163 14.05 13.29 -2.38
C LEU A 163 14.30 14.29 -1.23
N THR A 164 14.51 13.80 -0.02
CA THR A 164 14.83 14.63 1.14
C THR A 164 16.21 15.28 1.01
N ILE A 165 17.22 14.54 0.53
CA ILE A 165 18.57 15.08 0.24
C ILE A 165 18.51 16.18 -0.82
N LEU A 166 17.71 15.97 -1.87
CA LEU A 166 17.49 16.93 -2.94
C LEU A 166 16.57 18.09 -2.53
N ARG A 167 16.09 18.12 -1.27
CA ARG A 167 15.15 19.12 -0.73
C ARG A 167 13.81 19.20 -1.48
N LEU A 168 13.43 18.11 -2.14
CA LEU A 168 12.13 17.95 -2.81
C LEU A 168 11.04 17.44 -1.85
N ALA A 169 11.42 16.90 -0.69
CA ALA A 169 10.52 16.43 0.34
C ALA A 169 11.04 16.79 1.74
N THR A 170 10.13 16.92 2.70
CA THR A 170 10.44 17.08 4.12
C THR A 170 9.78 15.96 4.91
N LEU A 171 10.52 15.36 5.85
CA LEU A 171 9.99 14.32 6.71
C LEU A 171 9.23 14.95 7.87
N ARG A 172 7.99 14.51 8.07
CA ARG A 172 7.21 14.94 9.25
C ARG A 172 7.81 14.40 10.55
N PHE A 173 8.23 13.14 10.54
CA PHE A 173 8.90 12.47 11.64
C PHE A 173 10.14 11.74 11.09
N ALA A 174 11.32 12.09 11.60
CA ALA A 174 12.56 11.42 11.21
C ALA A 174 12.78 10.11 12.00
N ASP A 175 12.20 10.04 13.20
CA ASP A 175 12.24 8.89 14.09
C ASP A 175 11.07 7.92 13.86
N ILE A 176 11.34 6.62 14.06
CA ILE A 176 10.30 5.58 14.01
C ILE A 176 9.50 5.63 15.31
N ARG A 177 8.25 6.07 15.22
CA ARG A 177 7.34 6.17 16.36
C ARG A 177 6.43 4.95 16.44
N LEU A 178 6.81 4.01 17.31
CA LEU A 178 6.03 2.81 17.57
C LEU A 178 4.69 3.14 18.26
N THR A 179 3.65 2.41 17.89
CA THR A 179 2.37 2.40 18.60
C THR A 179 2.55 1.84 20.03
N PRO A 180 1.66 2.18 20.98
CA PRO A 180 1.73 1.64 22.34
C PRO A 180 1.80 0.11 22.39
N ALA A 181 1.00 -0.58 21.58
CA ALA A 181 1.01 -2.03 21.47
C ALA A 181 2.38 -2.58 20.99
N ALA A 182 2.96 -1.96 19.96
CA ALA A 182 4.27 -2.38 19.45
C ALA A 182 5.43 -2.09 20.42
N LYS A 183 5.30 -1.09 21.30
CA LYS A 183 6.28 -0.85 22.37
C LYS A 183 6.19 -1.92 23.46
N ALA A 184 4.98 -2.29 23.86
CA ALA A 184 4.75 -3.31 24.88
C ALA A 184 5.28 -4.70 24.46
N SER A 185 5.40 -4.98 23.16
CA SER A 185 5.98 -6.24 22.69
C SER A 185 7.51 -6.30 22.74
N LEU A 186 8.19 -5.21 23.13
CA LEU A 186 9.65 -5.14 23.25
C LEU A 186 10.15 -5.23 24.69
N SER A 187 9.26 -5.13 25.68
CA SER A 187 9.54 -5.28 27.10
C SER A 187 9.36 -6.72 27.55
#